data_AF-A0A7C2Z4V2-F1
#
_entry.id   AF-A0A7C2Z4V2-F1
#
_cell.length_a   1.000
_cell.length_b   1.000
_cell.length_c   1.000
_cell.angle_alpha   90.00
_cell.angle_beta   90.00
_cell.angle_gamma   90.00
#
_symmetry.space_group_name_H-M   'P 1'
#
loop_
_entity.id
_entity.type
_entity.pdbx_description
1 polymer ?
#
loop_
_entity_poly.entity_id
_entity_poly.type
_entity_poly.pdbx_seq_one_letter_code
_entity_poly.pdbx_strand_id
1 'polypeptide(L)'
;AELGGVALAAATAMQTGKNWIIIRNSKKGYGTGKLVEGVLKSGDVVLLVEDIATTGGQVLEAAKVITEAGAAVKKIVCVIDRKQGAEENITQAGYKFESILTKYDLGIKDED
;
A
#
# COMPACT_ATOMS: atom_id res chain seq x y z
N ALA A 1 8.20 -0.89 9.09
CA ALA A 1 7.79 -1.45 7.80
C ALA A 1 7.06 -2.73 8.11
N GLU A 2 5.87 -2.92 7.55
CA GLU A 2 5.25 -4.24 7.54
C GLU A 2 5.94 -5.03 6.44
N LEU A 3 6.47 -6.20 6.79
CA LEU A 3 7.37 -6.95 5.92
C LEU A 3 6.64 -7.67 4.79
N GLY A 4 5.33 -7.89 4.92
CA GLY A 4 4.53 -8.66 3.95
C GLY A 4 4.46 -8.00 2.58
N GLY A 5 4.11 -6.70 2.52
CA GLY A 5 4.08 -5.95 1.27
C GLY A 5 5.46 -5.75 0.61
N VAL A 6 6.55 -5.78 1.39
CA VAL A 6 7.92 -5.51 0.90
C VAL A 6 8.38 -6.56 -0.10
N ALA A 7 8.20 -7.85 0.20
CA ALA A 7 8.61 -8.92 -0.70
C ALA A 7 7.84 -8.87 -2.04
N LEU A 8 6.54 -8.55 -1.98
CA LEU A 8 5.68 -8.40 -3.15
C LEU A 8 6.08 -7.20 -4.01
N ALA A 9 6.35 -6.06 -3.39
CA ALA A 9 6.81 -4.86 -4.08
C ALA A 9 8.17 -5.10 -4.76
N ALA A 10 9.12 -5.72 -4.07
CA ALA A 10 10.44 -6.06 -4.61
C ALA A 10 10.33 -7.02 -5.80
N ALA A 11 9.56 -8.11 -5.67
CA ALA A 11 9.37 -9.07 -6.75
C ALA A 11 8.69 -8.44 -7.98
N THR A 12 7.66 -7.61 -7.76
CA THR A 12 6.97 -6.87 -8.83
C THR A 12 7.93 -5.90 -9.54
N ALA A 13 8.76 -5.19 -8.78
CA ALA A 13 9.75 -4.27 -9.30
C ALA A 13 10.81 -4.99 -10.15
N MET A 14 11.32 -6.12 -9.67
CA MET A 14 12.26 -6.98 -10.40
C MET A 14 11.65 -7.48 -11.72
N GLN A 15 10.42 -7.98 -11.69
CA GLN A 15 9.74 -8.50 -12.88
C GLN A 15 9.45 -7.41 -13.91
N THR A 16 9.21 -6.17 -13.48
CA THR A 16 8.83 -5.05 -14.37
C THR A 16 10.00 -4.14 -14.73
N GLY A 17 11.19 -4.37 -14.18
CA GLY A 17 12.36 -3.50 -14.35
C GLY A 17 12.14 -2.09 -13.80
N LYS A 18 11.31 -1.93 -12.76
CA LYS A 18 11.00 -0.63 -12.14
C LYS A 18 11.74 -0.44 -10.83
N ASN A 19 11.97 0.82 -10.46
CA ASN A 19 12.44 1.16 -9.13
C ASN A 19 11.31 0.97 -8.11
N TRP A 20 11.68 0.75 -6.85
CA TRP A 20 10.74 0.60 -5.74
C TRP A 20 11.28 1.26 -4.48
N ILE A 21 10.37 1.53 -3.56
CA ILE A 21 10.61 2.18 -2.27
C ILE A 21 9.89 1.41 -1.16
N ILE A 22 10.30 1.63 0.09
CA ILE A 22 9.60 1.14 1.27
C ILE A 22 9.15 2.35 2.08
N ILE A 23 7.86 2.40 2.41
CA ILE A 23 7.33 3.38 3.36
C ILE A 23 7.39 2.78 4.77
N ARG A 24 8.04 3.50 5.69
CA ARG A 24 8.15 3.11 7.09
C ARG A 24 6.98 3.69 7.89
N ASN A 25 6.41 2.87 8.78
CA ASN A 25 5.36 3.29 9.70
C ASN A 25 5.86 4.39 10.65
N SER A 26 5.11 5.48 10.76
CA SER A 26 5.38 6.66 11.59
C SER A 26 5.34 6.37 13.10
N LYS A 27 4.65 5.30 13.53
CA LYS A 27 4.43 4.97 14.95
C LYS A 27 5.67 4.50 15.71
N LYS A 28 6.82 4.29 15.04
CA LYS A 28 8.07 3.89 15.70
C LYS A 28 9.08 5.05 15.78
N GLY A 29 8.85 5.95 16.75
CA GLY A 29 9.91 6.66 17.46
C GLY A 29 10.10 8.15 17.17
N TYR A 30 10.38 8.90 18.26
CA TYR A 30 10.95 10.25 18.27
C TYR A 30 12.30 10.26 17.54
N GLY A 31 12.29 10.70 16.29
CA GLY A 31 13.50 10.94 15.51
C GLY A 31 13.14 11.51 14.14
N THR A 32 14.02 12.28 13.53
CA THR A 32 13.89 12.86 12.17
C THR A 32 13.99 11.79 11.06
N GLY A 33 13.66 10.53 11.38
CA GLY A 33 13.88 9.36 10.56
C GLY A 33 13.16 9.47 9.22
N LYS A 34 13.88 9.22 8.13
CA LYS A 34 13.31 9.18 6.79
C LYS A 34 12.19 8.13 6.75
N LEU A 35 10.99 8.58 6.37
CA LEU A 35 9.82 7.71 6.20
C LEU A 35 9.90 6.87 4.91
N VAL A 36 10.81 7.22 4.00
CA VAL A 36 11.00 6.55 2.72
C VAL A 36 12.40 5.96 2.66
N GLU A 37 12.49 4.64 2.45
CA GLU A 37 13.72 3.96 2.07
C GLU A 37 13.71 3.75 0.55
N GLY A 38 14.80 4.11 -0.13
CA GLY A 38 14.90 4.14 -1.60
C GLY A 38 14.87 5.57 -2.16
N VAL A 39 14.70 5.69 -3.49
CA VAL A 39 14.70 6.98 -4.19
C VAL A 39 13.28 7.30 -4.67
N LEU A 40 12.67 8.30 -4.04
CA LEU A 40 11.40 8.90 -4.45
C LEU A 40 11.64 10.36 -4.83
N LYS A 41 11.17 10.76 -6.02
CA LYS A 41 11.30 12.12 -6.54
C LYS A 41 9.92 12.73 -6.75
N SER A 42 9.85 14.06 -6.63
CA SER A 42 8.67 14.81 -7.05
C SER A 42 8.35 14.53 -8.52
N GLY A 43 7.07 14.33 -8.82
CA GLY A 43 6.58 13.92 -10.14
C GLY A 43 6.62 12.42 -10.42
N ASP A 44 7.22 11.59 -9.55
CA ASP A 44 7.13 10.13 -9.70
C ASP A 44 5.68 9.66 -9.60
N VAL A 45 5.34 8.60 -10.34
CA VAL A 45 4.03 7.95 -10.28
C VAL A 45 4.19 6.56 -9.67
N VAL A 46 3.57 6.35 -8.52
CA VAL A 46 3.75 5.17 -7.68
C VAL A 46 2.50 4.27 -7.73
N LEU A 47 2.76 2.97 -7.88
CA LEU A 47 1.81 1.90 -7.57
C LEU A 47 2.10 1.44 -6.13
N LEU A 48 1.11 1.54 -5.24
CA LEU A 48 1.23 0.99 -3.90
C LEU A 48 0.81 -0.48 -3.90
N VAL A 49 1.60 -1.32 -3.24
CA VAL A 49 1.40 -2.76 -3.13
C VAL A 49 1.24 -3.13 -1.66
N GLU A 50 0.17 -3.84 -1.34
CA GLU A 50 -0.17 -4.31 0.00
C GLU A 50 -0.38 -5.82 0.01
N ASP A 51 -0.06 -6.50 1.10
CA ASP A 51 -0.33 -7.93 1.24
C ASP A 51 -1.79 -8.20 1.62
N ILE A 52 -2.27 -7.63 2.72
CA ILE A 52 -3.61 -7.84 3.27
C ILE A 52 -4.25 -6.51 3.61
N ALA A 53 -5.42 -6.24 3.04
CA ALA A 53 -6.21 -5.04 3.32
C ALA A 53 -7.37 -5.37 4.27
N THR A 54 -7.43 -4.65 5.40
CA THR A 54 -8.57 -4.67 6.33
C THR A 54 -9.41 -3.41 6.17
N THR A 55 -9.00 -2.32 6.83
CA THR A 55 -9.64 -1.00 6.75
C THR A 55 -8.93 -0.06 5.75
N GLY A 56 -7.72 -0.41 5.31
CA GLY A 56 -6.89 0.41 4.41
C GLY A 56 -6.13 1.56 5.08
N GLY A 57 -6.21 1.71 6.41
CA GLY A 57 -5.59 2.86 7.09
C GLY A 57 -4.07 3.00 6.89
N GLN A 58 -3.33 1.88 6.87
CA GLN A 58 -1.87 1.89 6.73
C GLN A 58 -1.42 2.26 5.32
N VAL A 59 -2.06 1.69 4.30
CA VAL A 59 -1.75 2.04 2.91
C VAL A 59 -2.16 3.47 2.56
N LEU A 60 -3.20 4.01 3.20
CA LEU A 60 -3.58 5.42 3.08
C LEU A 60 -2.56 6.37 3.74
N GLU A 61 -2.02 6.00 4.90
CA GLU A 61 -0.92 6.74 5.51
C GLU A 61 0.33 6.72 4.61
N ALA A 62 0.65 5.57 4.01
CA ALA A 62 1.74 5.46 3.05
C ALA A 62 1.51 6.32 1.80
N ALA A 63 0.28 6.34 1.28
CA ALA A 63 -0.10 7.17 0.15
C ALA A 63 0.08 8.67 0.46
N LYS A 64 -0.28 9.09 1.67
CA LYS A 64 -0.06 10.47 2.13
C LYS A 64 1.42 10.85 2.17
N VAL A 65 2.29 9.98 2.69
CA VAL A 65 3.75 10.23 2.69
C VAL A 65 4.28 10.42 1.26
N ILE A 66 3.80 9.62 0.31
CA ILE A 66 4.20 9.72 -1.10
C ILE A 66 3.72 11.03 -1.72
N THR A 67 2.47 11.43 -1.47
CA THR A 67 1.91 12.67 -2.03
C THR A 67 2.51 13.92 -1.41
N GLU A 68 2.81 13.92 -0.10
CA GLU A 68 3.54 15.00 0.57
C GLU A 68 4.98 15.16 0.04
N ALA A 69 5.59 14.10 -0.49
CA ALA A 69 6.88 14.14 -1.18
C ALA A 69 6.79 14.68 -2.63
N GLY A 70 5.60 15.07 -3.10
CA GLY A 70 5.36 15.61 -4.44
C GLY A 70 5.20 14.54 -5.53
N ALA A 71 5.10 13.26 -5.16
CA ALA A 71 4.80 12.18 -6.09
C ALA A 71 3.28 11.90 -6.14
N ALA A 72 2.83 11.11 -7.12
CA ALA A 72 1.43 10.73 -7.27
C ALA A 72 1.23 9.24 -7.02
N VAL A 73 0.18 8.86 -6.28
CA VAL A 73 -0.24 7.45 -6.16
C VAL A 73 -1.36 7.20 -7.17
N LYS A 74 -1.12 6.30 -8.14
CA LYS A 74 -2.10 6.03 -9.20
C LYS A 74 -3.13 4.97 -8.84
N LYS A 75 -2.69 3.96 -8.09
CA LYS A 75 -3.50 2.80 -7.69
C LYS A 75 -2.86 2.17 -6.45
N ILE A 76 -3.71 1.60 -5.60
CA ILE A 76 -3.35 0.70 -4.52
C ILE A 76 -3.82 -0.70 -4.92
N VAL A 77 -2.90 -1.67 -4.90
CA VAL A 77 -3.18 -3.08 -5.17
C VAL A 77 -2.89 -3.90 -3.92
N CYS A 78 -3.83 -4.76 -3.55
CA CYS A 78 -3.67 -5.68 -2.44
C CYS A 78 -3.72 -7.15 -2.93
N VAL A 79 -3.01 -8.06 -2.26
CA VAL A 79 -3.19 -9.50 -2.55
C VAL A 79 -4.52 -9.99 -2.02
N ILE A 80 -4.84 -9.73 -0.75
CA ILE A 80 -6.08 -10.22 -0.11
C ILE A 80 -6.87 -9.07 0.52
N ASP A 81 -8.05 -8.77 0.00
CA ASP A 81 -9.03 -7.90 0.65
C ASP A 81 -9.91 -8.70 1.62
N ARG A 82 -9.86 -8.34 2.91
CA ARG A 82 -10.67 -8.96 3.96
C ARG A 82 -12.11 -8.48 3.98
N LYS A 83 -12.50 -7.55 3.10
CA LYS A 83 -13.85 -6.96 3.04
C LYS A 83 -14.26 -6.38 4.40
N GLN A 84 -13.40 -5.54 4.95
CA GLN A 84 -13.60 -4.84 6.23
C GLN A 84 -13.52 -3.31 6.07
N GLY A 85 -13.83 -2.79 4.89
CA GLY A 85 -13.89 -1.35 4.62
C GLY A 85 -12.71 -0.77 3.83
N ALA A 86 -11.71 -1.55 3.45
CA ALA A 86 -10.54 -1.05 2.71
C ALA A 86 -10.92 -0.42 1.37
N GLU A 87 -11.73 -1.12 0.57
CA GLU A 87 -12.15 -0.65 -0.75
C GLU A 87 -12.87 0.70 -0.66
N GLU A 88 -13.83 0.81 0.26
CA GLU A 88 -14.61 2.03 0.48
C GLU A 88 -13.73 3.18 0.97
N ASN A 89 -12.87 2.94 1.97
CA ASN A 89 -12.01 3.96 2.52
C ASN A 89 -10.97 4.46 1.51
N ILE A 90 -10.40 3.55 0.72
CA ILE A 90 -9.38 3.88 -0.28
C ILE A 90 -9.99 4.66 -1.45
N THR A 91 -11.17 4.25 -1.92
CA THR A 91 -11.87 4.94 -3.01
C THR A 91 -12.41 6.30 -2.58
N GLN A 92 -12.93 6.44 -1.36
CA GLN A 92 -13.32 7.74 -0.77
C GLN A 92 -12.13 8.70 -0.61
N ALA A 93 -10.94 8.17 -0.33
CA ALA A 93 -9.70 8.96 -0.30
C ALA A 93 -9.19 9.34 -1.70
N GLY A 94 -9.90 8.97 -2.77
CA GLY A 94 -9.60 9.36 -4.15
C GLY A 94 -8.65 8.42 -4.89
N TYR A 95 -8.31 7.26 -4.32
CA TYR A 95 -7.41 6.30 -4.94
C TYR A 95 -8.19 5.15 -5.59
N LYS A 96 -7.64 4.61 -6.68
CA LYS A 96 -8.14 3.35 -7.24
C LYS A 96 -7.65 2.18 -6.38
N PHE A 97 -8.55 1.26 -6.06
CA PHE A 97 -8.26 0.04 -5.32
C PHE A 97 -8.54 -1.20 -6.17
N GLU A 98 -7.64 -2.17 -6.16
CA GLU A 98 -7.86 -3.51 -6.72
C GLU A 98 -7.29 -4.56 -5.76
N SER A 99 -7.95 -5.70 -5.64
CA SER A 99 -7.43 -6.87 -4.94
C SER A 99 -7.32 -8.07 -5.88
N ILE A 100 -6.34 -8.94 -5.64
CA ILE A 100 -6.19 -10.19 -6.41
C ILE A 100 -7.21 -11.23 -5.92
N LEU A 101 -7.33 -11.34 -4.60
CA LEU A 101 -8.27 -12.21 -3.90
C LEU A 101 -9.03 -11.42 -2.86
N THR A 102 -10.20 -11.92 -2.52
CA THR A 102 -10.98 -11.54 -1.36
C THR A 102 -11.00 -12.69 -0.37
N LYS A 103 -11.41 -12.44 0.88
CA LYS A 103 -11.64 -13.52 1.85
C LYS A 103 -12.62 -14.59 1.33
N TYR A 104 -13.56 -14.22 0.47
CA TYR A 104 -14.55 -15.13 -0.09
C TYR A 104 -13.94 -16.11 -1.08
N ASP A 105 -12.93 -15.69 -1.85
CA ASP A 105 -12.17 -16.57 -2.76
C ASP A 105 -11.38 -17.64 -1.99
N LEU A 106 -11.10 -17.38 -0.71
CA LEU A 106 -10.48 -18.33 0.23
C LEU A 106 -11.51 -19.20 0.98
N GLY A 107 -12.80 -19.06 0.69
CA GLY A 107 -13.88 -19.78 1.36
C GLY A 107 -14.23 -19.25 2.76
N ILE A 108 -13.70 -18.09 3.16
CA ILE A 108 -14.00 -17.46 4.44
C ILE A 108 -15.29 -16.65 4.30
N LYS A 109 -16.34 -17.09 4.99
CA LYS A 109 -17.64 -16.42 5.02
C LYS A 109 -17.74 -15.47 6.21
N ASP A 110 -18.63 -14.50 6.10
CA ASP A 110 -19.08 -13.74 7.27
C ASP A 110 -19.83 -14.70 8.21
N GLU A 111 -19.53 -14.63 9.50
CA GLU A 111 -20.34 -15.33 10.51
C GLU A 111 -21.71 -14.64 10.58
N ASP A 112 -22.79 -15.43 10.68
CA ASP A 112 -24.17 -14.93 10.89
C ASP A 112 -24.32 -14.22 12.25
#